data_AF-A0A317VXQ0-F1
#
_entry.id   AF-A0A317VXQ0-F1
#
_cell.length_a   1.000
_cell.length_b   1.000
_cell.length_c   1.000
_cell.angle_alpha   90.00
_cell.angle_beta   90.00
_cell.angle_gamma   90.00
#
_symmetry.space_group_name_H-M   'P 1'
#
loop_
_entity.id
_entity.type
_entity.pdbx_description
1 polymer ?
#
loop_
_entity_poly.entity_id
_entity_poly.type
_entity_poly.pdbx_seq_one_letter_code
_entity_poly.pdbx_strand_id
1 'polypeptide(L)'
;MKEYNKALDACTEAAEHDDGTHAREIEQQQQKCLDAQFSARAGETEQQTMERIQNDPEIMSILQDPVMQSILQQAKSDPAALQEHMKNSQVRMKIQKLMAAGVIRLGR
;
A
#
# COMPACT_ATOMS: atom_id res chain seq x y z
N MET A 1 -9.39 5.51 15.01
CA MET A 1 -9.02 4.30 14.24
C MET A 1 -10.26 3.84 13.51
N LYS A 2 -10.26 3.71 12.18
CA LYS A 2 -11.43 3.22 11.46
C LYS A 2 -11.52 1.71 11.67
N GLU A 3 -12.49 1.27 12.48
CA GLU A 3 -12.64 -0.12 12.93
C GLU A 3 -13.27 -1.02 11.86
N TYR A 4 -12.62 -1.15 10.69
CA TYR A 4 -13.09 -2.00 9.60
C TYR A 4 -13.16 -3.49 9.99
N ASN A 5 -12.28 -3.95 10.88
CA ASN A 5 -12.34 -5.30 11.44
C ASN A 5 -13.62 -5.52 12.27
N LYS A 6 -14.05 -4.51 13.03
CA LYS A 6 -15.26 -4.59 13.86
C LYS A 6 -16.53 -4.59 13.02
N ALA A 7 -16.52 -3.87 11.90
CA ALA A 7 -17.63 -3.88 10.95
C ALA A 7 -17.79 -5.23 10.23
N LEU A 8 -16.68 -5.93 9.97
CA LEU A 8 -16.68 -7.25 9.34
C LEU A 8 -17.16 -8.34 10.31
N ASP A 9 -16.65 -8.29 11.54
CA ASP A 9 -17.06 -9.16 12.66
C ASP A 9 -18.57 -9.08 12.91
N ALA A 10 -19.12 -7.85 13.00
CA ALA A 10 -20.55 -7.63 13.16
C ALA A 10 -21.39 -8.16 11.97
N CYS A 11 -20.88 -8.12 10.74
CA CYS A 11 -21.58 -8.68 9.58
C CYS A 11 -21.49 -10.21 9.52
N THR A 12 -20.45 -10.82 10.07
CA THR A 12 -20.33 -12.28 10.20
C THR A 12 -21.30 -12.80 11.25
N GLU A 13 -21.35 -12.15 12.41
CA GLU A 13 -22.28 -12.50 13.49
C GLU A 13 -23.75 -12.38 13.04
N ALA A 14 -24.06 -11.32 12.27
CA ALA A 14 -25.39 -11.16 11.66
C ALA A 14 -25.72 -12.27 10.65
N ALA A 15 -24.73 -12.79 9.90
CA ALA A 15 -24.94 -13.87 8.94
C ALA A 15 -25.20 -15.22 9.64
N GLU A 16 -24.55 -15.47 10.78
CA GLU A 16 -24.72 -16.69 11.56
C GLU A 16 -26.07 -16.76 12.28
N HIS A 17 -26.65 -15.60 12.60
CA HIS A 17 -27.96 -15.48 13.23
C HIS A 17 -29.12 -15.25 12.25
N ASP A 18 -28.87 -15.18 10.94
CA ASP A 18 -29.90 -14.97 9.93
C ASP A 18 -30.55 -16.28 9.49
N ASP A 19 -31.89 -16.34 9.47
CA ASP A 19 -32.67 -17.47 8.97
C ASP A 19 -32.71 -17.55 7.41
N GLY A 20 -31.80 -16.85 6.71
CA GLY A 20 -31.69 -16.81 5.25
C GLY A 20 -32.55 -15.74 4.57
N THR A 21 -33.26 -14.90 5.33
CA THR A 21 -34.13 -13.84 4.80
C THR A 21 -33.34 -12.60 4.39
N HIS A 22 -32.27 -12.27 5.12
CA HIS A 22 -31.42 -11.10 4.85
C HIS A 22 -30.03 -11.49 4.33
N ALA A 23 -29.77 -12.78 4.11
CA ALA A 23 -28.54 -13.31 3.52
C ALA A 23 -28.00 -12.47 2.35
N ARG A 24 -28.87 -12.03 1.44
CA ARG A 24 -28.48 -11.24 0.25
C ARG A 24 -28.01 -9.83 0.59
N GLU A 25 -28.58 -9.19 1.60
CA GLU A 25 -28.12 -7.86 2.07
C GLU A 25 -26.87 -7.98 2.93
N ILE A 26 -26.77 -9.02 3.77
CA ILE A 26 -25.59 -9.28 4.60
C ILE A 26 -24.37 -9.60 3.73
N GLU A 27 -24.53 -10.44 2.70
CA GLU A 27 -23.48 -10.69 1.71
C GLU A 27 -23.05 -9.40 0.99
N GLN A 28 -24.00 -8.56 0.58
CA GLN A 28 -23.67 -7.30 -0.10
C GLN A 28 -22.91 -6.33 0.81
N GLN A 29 -23.27 -6.29 2.10
CA GLN A 29 -22.61 -5.44 3.09
C GLN A 29 -21.23 -5.99 3.48
N GLN A 30 -21.07 -7.31 3.61
CA GLN A 30 -19.77 -7.96 3.71
C GLN A 30 -18.90 -7.63 2.49
N GLN A 31 -19.46 -7.70 1.29
CA GLN A 31 -18.71 -7.43 0.07
C GLN A 31 -18.28 -5.96 -0.02
N LYS A 32 -19.11 -5.02 0.42
CA LYS A 32 -18.72 -3.59 0.55
C LYS A 32 -17.66 -3.36 1.63
N CYS A 33 -17.76 -4.02 2.78
CA CYS A 33 -16.76 -3.91 3.83
C CYS A 33 -15.43 -4.52 3.40
N LEU A 34 -15.49 -5.68 2.72
CA LEU A 34 -14.35 -6.31 2.09
C LEU A 34 -13.78 -5.43 1.00
N ASP A 35 -14.57 -4.86 0.09
CA ASP A 35 -14.09 -3.97 -0.98
C ASP A 35 -13.50 -2.66 -0.42
N ALA A 36 -14.08 -2.08 0.63
CA ALA A 36 -13.49 -0.95 1.35
C ALA A 36 -12.21 -1.35 2.10
N GLN A 37 -12.14 -2.56 2.63
CA GLN A 37 -10.94 -3.15 3.23
C GLN A 37 -9.90 -3.52 2.16
N PHE A 38 -10.31 -3.92 0.95
CA PHE A 38 -9.46 -4.33 -0.18
C PHE A 38 -8.92 -3.11 -0.93
N SER A 39 -9.75 -2.09 -1.14
CA SER A 39 -9.33 -0.76 -1.59
C SER A 39 -8.41 -0.08 -0.56
N ALA A 40 -8.58 -0.36 0.74
CA ALA A 40 -7.62 -0.01 1.78
C ALA A 40 -6.39 -0.94 1.86
N ARG A 41 -6.44 -2.15 1.27
CA ARG A 41 -5.34 -3.15 1.20
C ARG A 41 -4.58 -3.14 -0.13
N ALA A 42 -5.04 -2.42 -1.15
CA ALA A 42 -4.29 -2.22 -2.39
C ALA A 42 -2.96 -1.48 -2.13
N GLY A 43 -2.80 -0.84 -0.96
CA GLY A 43 -1.52 -0.58 -0.31
C GLY A 43 -1.37 -1.48 0.92
N GLU A 44 -0.20 -2.11 1.10
CA GLU A 44 0.28 -2.37 2.47
C GLU A 44 0.16 -1.05 3.21
N THR A 45 -0.49 -1.07 4.38
CA THR A 45 -1.10 0.14 4.96
C THR A 45 -0.12 1.29 4.80
N GLU A 46 -0.55 2.37 4.15
CA GLU A 46 0.25 3.60 4.08
C GLU A 46 0.83 3.89 5.46
N GLN A 47 0.09 3.60 6.54
CA GLN A 47 0.56 3.60 7.92
C GLN A 47 1.75 2.68 8.24
N GLN A 48 1.80 1.41 7.84
CA GLN A 48 2.98 0.56 8.10
C GLN A 48 4.19 0.99 7.27
N THR A 49 3.95 1.39 6.01
CA THR A 49 4.98 1.96 5.15
C THR A 49 5.48 3.28 5.73
N MET A 50 4.58 4.15 6.20
CA MET A 50 4.86 5.43 6.85
C MET A 50 5.54 5.24 8.20
N GLU A 51 5.16 4.22 8.97
CA GLU A 51 5.78 3.87 10.24
C GLU A 51 7.21 3.35 9.99
N ARG A 52 7.45 2.56 8.93
CA ARG A 52 8.81 2.19 8.51
C ARG A 52 9.60 3.39 7.99
N ILE A 53 8.99 4.30 7.21
CA ILE A 53 9.62 5.56 6.77
C ILE A 53 9.97 6.46 7.97
N GLN A 54 9.09 6.56 8.97
CA GLN A 54 9.29 7.38 10.16
C GLN A 54 10.37 6.79 11.07
N ASN A 55 10.43 5.47 11.19
CA ASN A 55 11.47 4.78 11.96
C ASN A 55 12.82 4.74 11.22
N ASP A 56 12.85 5.01 9.91
CA ASP A 56 14.06 4.92 9.08
C ASP A 56 14.43 6.31 8.50
N PRO A 57 15.28 7.10 9.20
CA PRO A 57 15.62 8.47 8.80
C PRO A 57 16.33 8.53 7.44
N GLU A 58 16.99 7.45 7.02
CA GLU A 58 17.58 7.37 5.68
C GLU A 58 16.50 7.32 4.60
N ILE A 59 15.44 6.54 4.77
CA ILE A 59 14.31 6.49 3.84
C ILE A 59 13.68 7.89 3.69
N MET A 60 13.47 8.58 4.81
CA MET A 60 12.91 9.94 4.80
C MET A 60 13.84 10.91 4.06
N SER A 61 15.15 10.85 4.30
CA SER A 61 16.13 11.68 3.60
C SER A 61 16.16 11.40 2.10
N ILE A 62 15.97 10.14 1.69
CA ILE A 62 15.90 9.74 0.29
C ILE A 62 14.61 10.24 -0.38
N LEU A 63 13.49 10.25 0.35
CA LEU A 63 12.20 10.76 -0.13
C LEU A 63 12.22 12.29 -0.35
N GLN A 64 13.00 13.00 0.47
CA GLN A 64 13.23 14.44 0.33
C GLN A 64 14.25 14.79 -0.77
N ASP A 65 14.93 13.79 -1.33
CA ASP A 65 15.95 14.00 -2.35
C ASP A 65 15.29 14.35 -3.70
N PRO A 66 15.59 15.53 -4.29
CA PRO A 66 14.96 15.97 -5.53
C PRO A 66 15.36 15.07 -6.71
N VAL A 67 16.55 14.47 -6.69
CA VAL A 67 17.00 13.56 -7.76
C VAL A 67 16.16 12.28 -7.74
N MET A 68 15.85 11.75 -6.55
CA MET A 68 15.00 10.57 -6.43
C MET A 68 13.58 10.83 -6.93
N GLN A 69 13.02 12.00 -6.63
CA GLN A 69 11.70 12.38 -7.16
C GLN A 69 11.70 12.45 -8.68
N SER A 70 12.74 13.03 -9.29
CA SER A 70 12.89 13.04 -10.74
C SER A 70 13.00 11.64 -11.33
N ILE A 71 13.80 10.76 -10.72
CA ILE A 71 13.95 9.37 -11.18
C ILE A 71 12.63 8.60 -11.08
N LEU A 72 11.85 8.81 -10.03
CA LEU A 72 10.54 8.17 -9.87
C LEU A 72 9.53 8.63 -10.93
N GLN A 73 9.57 9.92 -11.27
CA GLN A 73 8.76 10.44 -12.37
C GLN A 73 9.22 9.89 -13.71
N GLN A 74 10.53 9.86 -13.96
CA GLN A 74 11.11 9.28 -15.17
C GLN A 74 10.80 7.80 -15.29
N ALA A 75 10.84 7.03 -14.20
CA ALA A 75 10.53 5.59 -14.18
C ALA A 75 9.08 5.29 -14.60
N LYS A 76 8.13 6.21 -14.35
CA LYS A 76 6.74 6.07 -14.80
C LYS A 76 6.61 6.22 -16.31
N SER A 77 7.44 7.06 -16.92
CA SER A 77 7.42 7.33 -18.35
C SER A 77 8.35 6.41 -19.14
N ASP A 78 9.48 6.03 -18.55
CA ASP A 78 10.53 5.24 -19.19
C ASP A 78 11.23 4.32 -18.16
N PRO A 79 10.90 3.02 -18.14
CA PRO A 79 11.53 2.07 -17.24
C PRO A 79 13.01 1.78 -17.58
N ALA A 80 13.48 2.13 -18.78
CA ALA A 80 14.89 1.96 -19.16
C ALA A 80 15.78 3.05 -18.54
N ALA A 81 15.28 4.29 -18.43
CA ALA A 81 15.96 5.37 -17.73
C ALA A 81 16.19 5.03 -16.26
N LEU A 82 15.23 4.38 -15.60
CA LEU A 82 15.40 3.88 -14.24
C LEU A 82 16.56 2.87 -14.14
N GLN A 83 16.68 1.94 -15.08
CA GLN A 83 17.79 0.98 -15.11
C GLN A 83 19.15 1.66 -15.27
N GLU A 84 19.23 2.72 -16.08
CA GLU A 84 20.43 3.53 -16.20
C GLU A 84 20.80 4.21 -14.87
N HIS A 85 19.82 4.79 -14.20
CA HIS A 85 20.01 5.39 -12.88
C HIS A 85 20.43 4.34 -11.82
N MET A 86 19.99 3.08 -11.92
CA MET A 86 20.47 1.99 -11.07
C MET A 86 21.92 1.56 -11.36
N LYS A 87 22.56 2.02 -12.44
CA LYS A 87 24.02 1.82 -12.65
C LYS A 87 24.84 2.66 -11.67
N ASN A 88 24.30 3.79 -11.21
CA ASN A 88 24.94 4.58 -10.17
C ASN A 88 24.72 3.91 -8.80
N SER A 89 25.81 3.55 -8.13
CA SER A 89 25.78 2.86 -6.84
C SER A 89 24.99 3.61 -5.77
N GLN A 90 25.08 4.95 -5.74
CA GLN A 90 24.33 5.75 -4.76
C GLN A 90 22.82 5.66 -5.00
N VAL A 91 22.38 5.82 -6.25
CA VAL A 91 20.97 5.76 -6.60
C VAL A 91 20.40 4.36 -6.40
N ARG A 92 21.14 3.33 -6.81
CA ARG A 92 20.76 1.92 -6.58
C ARG A 92 20.49 1.66 -5.10
N MET A 93 21.40 2.06 -4.21
CA MET A 93 21.21 1.88 -2.77
C MET A 93 19.94 2.57 -2.27
N LYS A 94 19.69 3.80 -2.72
CA LYS A 94 18.49 4.55 -2.35
C LYS A 94 17.20 3.87 -2.83
N ILE A 95 17.16 3.39 -4.07
CA ILE A 95 16.01 2.67 -4.64
C ILE A 95 15.78 1.33 -3.93
N GLN A 96 16.85 0.58 -3.64
CA GLN A 96 16.74 -0.69 -2.90
C GLN A 96 16.15 -0.47 -1.51
N LYS A 97 16.56 0.59 -0.81
CA LYS A 97 15.98 0.96 0.49
C LYS A 97 14.49 1.30 0.37
N LEU A 98 14.11 2.11 -0.62
CA LEU A 98 12.70 2.45 -0.86
C LEU A 98 11.84 1.23 -1.26
N MET A 99 12.40 0.26 -1.99
CA MET A 99 11.72 -1.02 -2.27
C MET A 99 11.58 -1.87 -1.00
N ALA A 100 12.62 -1.99 -0.18
CA ALA A 100 12.58 -2.74 1.07
C ALA A 100 11.60 -2.15 2.09
N ALA A 101 11.41 -0.82 2.04
CA ALA A 101 10.44 -0.09 2.83
C ALA A 101 9.01 -0.12 2.26
N GLY A 102 8.80 -0.66 1.06
CA GLY A 102 7.48 -0.76 0.42
C GLY A 102 6.96 0.54 -0.19
N VAL A 103 7.81 1.58 -0.27
CA VAL A 103 7.46 2.90 -0.81
C VAL A 103 7.37 2.88 -2.34
N ILE A 104 8.25 2.10 -2.98
CA ILE A 104 8.27 1.93 -4.44
C ILE A 104 7.83 0.51 -4.77
N ARG A 105 6.74 0.40 -5.54
CA ARG A 105 6.37 -0.82 -6.25
C ARG A 105 6.67 -0.63 -7.72
N LEU A 106 7.72 -1.28 -8.21
CA LEU A 106 7.94 -1.42 -9.64
C LEU A 106 6.84 -2.35 -10.16
N GLY A 107 5.88 -1.76 -10.89
CA GLY A 107 4.81 -2.50 -11.55
C GLY A 107 5.42 -3.59 -12.42
N ARG A 108 4.94 -4.81 -12.24
CA ARG A 108 5.31 -5.96 -13.08
C ARG A 108 4.76 -5.77 -14.48
#